data_AF-A0AA44XX00-F1
#
_entry.id   AF-A0AA44XX00-F1
#
_cell.length_a   1.000
_cell.length_b   1.000
_cell.length_c   1.000
_cell.angle_alpha   90.00
_cell.angle_beta   90.00
_cell.angle_gamma   90.00
#
_symmetry.space_group_name_H-M   'P 1'
#
loop_
_entity.id
_entity.type
_entity.pdbx_description
1 polymer ?
#
loop_
_entity_poly.entity_id
_entity_poly.type
_entity_poly.pdbx_seq_one_letter_code
_entity_poly.pdbx_strand_id
1 'polypeptide(L)'
;MSDQYVADRAVCGFVSLADLGDVARAADALRTVARLVHNSLSEPEMSGAEPLGLSAHLGLLNAAEVIAKYLVELEERMHETADSYARVKADSEVRHD
;
A
#
# COMPACT_ATOMS: atom_id res chain seq x y z
N MET A 1 1.54 29.27 24.29
CA MET A 1 1.93 29.12 22.87
C MET A 1 1.81 27.65 22.57
N SER A 2 0.64 27.24 22.06
CA SER A 2 0.35 25.84 21.75
C SER A 2 1.01 25.48 20.43
N ASP A 3 1.75 24.39 20.46
CA ASP A 3 2.55 23.83 19.38
C ASP A 3 1.64 23.21 18.31
N GLN A 4 0.91 24.05 17.60
CA GLN A 4 -0.16 23.66 16.67
C GLN A 4 0.34 23.38 15.24
N TYR A 5 1.66 23.35 15.04
CA TYR A 5 2.29 23.24 13.72
C TYR A 5 2.92 21.87 13.40
N VAL A 6 2.84 20.88 14.29
CA VAL A 6 3.47 19.55 14.05
C VAL A 6 2.53 18.57 13.31
N ALA A 7 1.29 18.97 12.99
CA ALA A 7 0.30 18.10 12.36
C ALA A 7 -0.13 18.55 10.96
N ASP A 8 0.67 19.38 10.29
CA ASP A 8 0.57 19.50 8.84
C ASP A 8 1.17 18.23 8.22
N ARG A 9 0.46 17.10 8.40
CA ARG A 9 0.67 15.89 7.61
C ARG A 9 0.58 16.37 6.19
N ALA A 10 1.73 16.51 5.52
CA ALA A 10 1.81 17.01 4.17
C ALA A 10 0.79 16.26 3.29
N VAL A 11 -0.36 16.89 3.07
CA VAL A 11 -1.41 16.41 2.19
C VAL A 11 -0.98 16.89 0.82
N CYS A 12 -0.59 15.96 -0.04
CA CYS A 12 -0.34 16.31 -1.43
C CYS A 12 -1.70 16.46 -2.12
N GLY A 13 -2.35 17.61 -1.90
CA GLY A 13 -3.53 18.16 -2.59
C GLY A 13 -4.83 17.36 -2.62
N PHE A 14 -4.78 16.04 -2.57
CA PHE A 14 -5.90 15.12 -2.83
C PHE A 14 -5.74 13.78 -2.09
N VAL A 15 -4.52 13.40 -1.70
CA VAL A 15 -4.24 12.14 -0.99
C VAL A 15 -3.18 12.34 0.10
N SER A 16 -3.30 11.61 1.20
CA SER A 16 -2.31 11.61 2.29
C SER A 16 -0.98 10.98 1.84
N LEU A 17 0.16 11.61 2.18
CA LEU A 17 1.48 11.00 1.94
C LEU A 17 1.68 9.69 2.71
N ALA A 18 0.97 9.49 3.83
CA ALA A 18 1.03 8.23 4.56
C ALA A 18 0.46 7.08 3.72
N ASP A 19 -0.66 7.32 3.03
CA ASP A 19 -1.30 6.33 2.16
C ASP A 19 -0.41 5.99 0.96
N LEU A 20 0.24 6.99 0.35
CA LEU A 20 1.23 6.75 -0.71
C LEU A 20 2.44 5.94 -0.21
N GLY A 21 2.88 6.20 1.02
CA GLY A 21 3.93 5.40 1.66
C GLY A 21 3.50 3.95 1.88
N ASP A 22 2.25 3.72 2.23
CA ASP A 22 1.69 2.38 2.42
C ASP A 22 1.55 1.62 1.10
N VAL A 23 1.18 2.29 0.00
CA VAL A 23 1.19 1.71 -1.36
C VAL A 23 2.59 1.22 -1.71
N ALA A 24 3.62 2.06 -1.50
CA ALA A 24 5.00 1.70 -1.80
C ALA A 24 5.47 0.48 -0.98
N ARG A 25 5.17 0.46 0.32
CA ARG A 25 5.49 -0.68 1.20
C ARG A 25 4.79 -1.97 0.75
N ALA A 26 3.51 -1.89 0.40
CA ALA A 26 2.77 -3.05 -0.09
C ALA A 26 3.34 -3.58 -1.41
N ALA A 27 3.72 -2.69 -2.33
CA ALA A 27 4.36 -3.06 -3.58
C ALA A 27 5.72 -3.76 -3.37
N ASP A 28 6.55 -3.25 -2.45
CA ASP A 28 7.84 -3.88 -2.12
C ASP A 28 7.67 -5.23 -1.42
N ALA A 29 6.64 -5.37 -0.56
CA ALA A 29 6.30 -6.64 0.06
C ALA A 29 5.88 -7.69 -0.99
N LEU A 30 5.01 -7.32 -1.95
CA LEU A 30 4.62 -8.21 -3.05
C LEU A 30 5.82 -8.61 -3.93
N ARG A 31 6.70 -7.66 -4.25
CA ARG A 31 7.93 -7.94 -5.00
C ARG A 31 8.84 -8.91 -4.24
N THR A 32 8.90 -8.81 -2.92
CA THR A 32 9.67 -9.71 -2.07
C THR A 32 9.08 -11.12 -2.08
N VAL A 33 7.76 -11.24 -1.90
CA VAL A 33 7.06 -12.54 -2.00
C VAL A 33 7.29 -13.19 -3.37
N ALA A 34 7.14 -12.43 -4.45
CA ALA A 34 7.36 -12.92 -5.81
C ALA A 34 8.79 -13.45 -6.01
N ARG A 35 9.79 -12.74 -5.47
CA ARG A 35 11.20 -13.20 -5.51
C ARG A 35 11.41 -14.47 -4.71
N LEU A 36 10.84 -14.60 -3.52
CA LEU A 36 10.98 -15.82 -2.71
C LEU A 36 10.39 -17.04 -3.42
N VAL A 37 9.20 -16.88 -4.01
CA VAL A 37 8.57 -17.94 -4.82
C VAL A 37 9.39 -18.26 -6.05
N HIS A 38 9.84 -17.24 -6.80
CA HIS A 38 10.66 -17.43 -7.99
C HIS A 38 11.97 -18.15 -7.69
N ASN A 39 12.73 -17.68 -6.70
CA ASN A 39 13.99 -18.30 -6.29
C ASN A 39 13.77 -19.73 -5.84
N SER A 40 12.73 -19.99 -5.04
CA SER A 40 12.41 -21.35 -4.60
C SER A 40 12.09 -22.30 -5.76
N LEU A 41 11.48 -21.81 -6.84
CA LEU A 41 11.12 -22.64 -7.99
C LEU A 41 12.24 -22.75 -9.04
N SER A 42 13.18 -21.80 -9.07
CA SER A 42 14.22 -21.70 -10.11
C SER A 42 15.64 -22.04 -9.63
N GLU A 43 15.98 -21.81 -8.36
CA GLU A 43 17.30 -22.14 -7.79
C GLU A 43 17.57 -23.62 -7.40
N PRO A 44 16.59 -24.55 -7.35
CA PRO A 44 16.88 -25.97 -7.06
C PRO A 44 17.82 -26.59 -8.10
N GLU A 45 17.70 -26.19 -9.37
CA GLU A 45 18.48 -26.74 -10.48
C GLU A 45 19.92 -26.19 -10.53
N MET A 46 20.19 -25.03 -9.91
CA MET A 46 21.52 -24.38 -9.93
C MET A 46 22.35 -24.55 -8.65
N SER A 47 21.71 -24.69 -7.48
CA SER A 47 22.41 -24.68 -6.18
C SER A 47 22.34 -26.01 -5.40
N GLY A 48 21.43 -26.92 -5.80
CA GLY A 48 21.13 -28.13 -5.03
C GLY A 48 20.38 -27.86 -3.71
N ALA A 49 19.95 -26.62 -3.46
CA ALA A 49 19.10 -26.30 -2.32
C ALA A 49 17.68 -26.86 -2.52
N GLU A 50 17.08 -27.37 -1.44
CA GLU A 50 15.71 -27.85 -1.48
C GLU A 50 14.75 -26.64 -1.65
N PRO A 51 13.76 -26.72 -2.56
CA PRO A 51 12.71 -25.72 -2.64
C PRO A 51 12.03 -25.52 -1.28
N LEU A 52 11.46 -24.33 -1.07
CA LEU A 52 10.46 -24.14 -0.03
C LEU A 52 9.38 -25.22 -0.16
N GLY A 53 9.02 -25.85 0.96
CA GLY A 53 7.94 -26.84 0.97
C GLY A 53 6.59 -26.24 0.54
N LEU A 54 5.64 -27.11 0.17
CA LEU A 54 4.29 -26.68 -0.24
C LEU A 54 3.62 -25.73 0.75
N SER A 55 3.75 -26.01 2.05
CA SER A 55 3.16 -25.17 3.10
C SER A 55 3.74 -23.76 3.12
N ALA A 56 5.04 -23.60 2.83
CA ALA A 56 5.69 -22.30 2.76
C ALA A 56 5.22 -21.52 1.52
N HIS A 57 5.08 -22.18 0.36
CA HIS A 57 4.50 -21.56 -0.83
C HIS A 57 3.05 -21.10 -0.61
N LEU A 58 2.22 -21.93 0.01
CA LEU A 58 0.84 -21.55 0.36
C LEU A 58 0.81 -20.37 1.34
N GLY A 59 1.72 -20.35 2.32
CA GLY A 59 1.88 -19.22 3.24
C GLY A 59 2.25 -17.92 2.53
N LEU A 60 3.18 -17.99 1.55
CA LEU A 60 3.58 -16.85 0.73
C LEU A 60 2.43 -16.34 -0.16
N LEU A 61 1.64 -17.25 -0.75
CA LEU A 61 0.45 -16.89 -1.53
C LEU A 61 -0.64 -16.25 -0.66
N ASN A 62 -0.89 -16.79 0.54
CA ASN A 62 -1.80 -16.19 1.50
C ASN A 62 -1.31 -14.80 1.95
N ALA A 63 0.01 -14.63 2.16
CA ALA A 63 0.57 -13.31 2.46
C ALA A 63 0.33 -12.32 1.30
N ALA A 64 0.50 -12.74 0.04
CA ALA A 64 0.18 -11.91 -1.11
C ALA A 64 -1.31 -11.53 -1.15
N GLU A 65 -2.21 -12.46 -0.83
CA GLU A 65 -3.65 -12.19 -0.73
C GLU A 65 -3.96 -11.15 0.35
N VAL A 66 -3.35 -11.25 1.54
CA VAL A 66 -3.53 -10.26 2.61
C VAL A 66 -3.03 -8.89 2.20
N ILE A 67 -1.87 -8.80 1.54
CA ILE A 67 -1.34 -7.52 1.04
C ILE A 67 -2.27 -6.94 -0.05
N ALA A 68 -2.83 -7.78 -0.91
CA ALA A 68 -3.79 -7.34 -1.92
C ALA A 68 -5.08 -6.79 -1.30
N LYS A 69 -5.62 -7.45 -0.27
CA LYS A 69 -6.78 -6.93 0.49
C LYS A 69 -6.48 -5.58 1.12
N TYR A 70 -5.31 -5.44 1.74
CA TYR A 70 -4.87 -4.17 2.32
C TYR A 70 -4.76 -3.04 1.27
N LEU A 71 -4.31 -3.36 0.05
CA LEU A 71 -4.26 -2.38 -1.04
C LEU A 71 -5.65 -1.90 -1.48
N VAL A 72 -6.67 -2.77 -1.46
CA VAL A 72 -8.07 -2.39 -1.72
C VAL A 72 -8.59 -1.45 -0.63
N GLU A 73 -8.38 -1.79 0.64
CA GLU A 73 -8.78 -0.91 1.75
C GLU A 73 -8.06 0.45 1.71
N LEU A 74 -6.81 0.45 1.24
CA LEU A 74 -6.02 1.66 1.08
C LEU A 74 -6.54 2.52 -0.09
N GLU A 75 -6.90 1.92 -1.21
CA GLU A 75 -7.57 2.59 -2.32
C GLU A 75 -8.86 3.29 -1.87
N GLU A 76 -9.71 2.58 -1.12
CA GLU A 76 -10.97 3.11 -0.60
C GLU A 76 -10.73 4.36 0.25
N ARG A 77 -9.77 4.31 1.19
CA ARG A 77 -9.41 5.48 2.02
C ARG A 77 -8.89 6.66 1.20
N MET A 78 -8.05 6.38 0.20
CA MET A 78 -7.52 7.42 -0.69
C MET A 78 -8.66 8.07 -1.50
N HIS A 79 -9.62 7.27 -1.96
CA HIS A 79 -10.79 7.75 -2.69
C HIS A 79 -11.70 8.62 -1.80
N GLU A 80 -12.02 8.15 -0.59
CA GLU A 80 -12.81 8.91 0.40
C GLU A 80 -12.15 10.26 0.74
N THR A 81 -10.82 10.26 0.89
CA THR A 81 -10.05 11.48 1.15
C THR A 81 -10.16 12.46 -0.02
N ALA A 82 -9.96 11.98 -1.25
CA ALA A 82 -10.07 12.81 -2.44
C ALA A 82 -11.49 13.39 -2.63
N ASP A 83 -12.52 12.57 -2.43
CA ASP A 83 -13.92 12.99 -2.51
C ASP A 83 -14.27 14.04 -1.45
N SER A 84 -13.80 13.85 -0.21
CA SER A 84 -14.01 14.81 0.86
C SER A 84 -13.41 16.18 0.51
N TYR A 85 -12.20 16.18 -0.07
CA TYR A 85 -11.53 17.40 -0.51
C TYR A 85 -12.28 18.07 -1.66
N ALA A 86 -12.76 17.30 -2.64
CA ALA A 86 -13.53 17.82 -3.76
C ALA A 86 -14.82 18.52 -3.30
N ARG A 87 -15.52 17.95 -2.31
CA ARG A 87 -16.73 18.55 -1.70
C ARG A 87 -16.41 19.85 -0.96
N VAL A 88 -15.37 19.84 -0.11
CA VAL A 88 -14.94 21.05 0.62
C VAL A 88 -14.57 22.18 -0.35
N LYS A 89 -13.87 21.85 -1.44
CA LYS A 89 -13.50 22.82 -2.47
C LYS A 89 -14.75 23.40 -3.15
N ALA A 90 -15.69 22.56 -3.56
CA ALA A 90 -16.95 23.01 -4.18
C ALA A 90 -17.76 23.93 -3.25
N ASP A 91 -17.89 23.59 -1.96
CA ASP A 91 -18.58 24.42 -0.97
C ASP A 91 -17.89 25.76 -0.73
N SER A 92 -16.56 25.80 -0.83
CA SER A 92 -15.78 27.04 -0.71
C SER A 92 -15.96 27.98 -1.91
N GLU A 93 -16.08 27.44 -3.12
CA GLU A 93 -16.33 28.20 -4.35
C GLU A 93 -17.74 28.81 -4.36
N VAL A 94 -18.75 28.09 -3.85
CA VAL A 94 -20.15 28.56 -3.76
C VAL A 94 -20.36 29.69 -2.73
N ARG A 95 -19.49 29.80 -1.70
CA ARG A 95 -19.59 30.85 -0.66
C ARG A 95 -18.93 32.17 -1.03
N HIS A 96 -18.22 32.22 -2.16
CA HIS A 96 -17.53 33.42 -2.63
C HIS A 96 -18.28 34.22 -3.72
N ASP A 97 -19.48 33.77 -4.10
CA ASP A 97 -20.47 34.48 -4.92
C ASP A 97 -21.61 35.07 -4.07
#